data_AF-A0A8T2U0R1-F1
#
_entry.id   AF-A0A8T2U0R1-F1
#
_cell.length_a   1.000
_cell.length_b   1.000
_cell.length_c   1.000
_cell.angle_alpha   90.00
_cell.angle_beta   90.00
_cell.angle_gamma   90.00
#
_symmetry.space_group_name_H-M   'P 1'
#
loop_
_entity.id
_entity.type
_entity.pdbx_description
1 polymer ?
#
loop_
_entity_poly.entity_id
_entity_poly.type
_entity_poly.pdbx_seq_one_letter_code
_entity_poly.pdbx_strand_id
1 'polypeptide(L)'
;MTSVQSCALPLRKASFYSVRSKHFSIGELLSKPDCLLRRRRILCRISASAVSMEERTPIVPTWAKPLVCSGNVSCCDGECEYLHLSKEQRMEPCVSPPDGGKLVICAGPERSGSTWLFNALRFLLETTGQRVHSYWINHLTQSKLIQRGYKRTSDAAHILVKTHKWSEDWDPTSADLIVLTERDICGVVNSYIRVGWLPKDMRYLKSYIVDYLKDHNRWKEVAHLIIHYEDIADVGGRELLCLNQLLNLLHFNSMDVASISERIKNIPVPQYGPDPVTKLWPRHTKESDKNFARRPSLSEEECRDLREHAIQFM
;
A
#
# COMPACT_ATOMS: atom_id res chain seq x y z
N MET A 1 2.43 8.38 -52.90
CA MET A 1 2.04 9.56 -52.11
C MET A 1 0.63 9.35 -51.62
N THR A 2 0.48 8.71 -50.46
CA THR A 2 -0.82 8.40 -49.86
C THR A 2 -0.86 9.05 -48.48
N SER A 3 -1.72 10.07 -48.37
CA SER A 3 -1.99 10.85 -47.17
C SER A 3 -2.72 9.99 -46.14
N VAL A 4 -2.13 9.85 -44.95
CA VAL A 4 -2.77 9.20 -43.80
C VAL A 4 -3.39 10.28 -42.93
N GLN A 5 -4.72 10.36 -42.90
CA GLN A 5 -5.47 11.24 -42.01
C GLN A 5 -5.43 10.71 -40.57
N SER A 6 -4.75 11.45 -39.70
CA SER A 6 -4.75 11.28 -38.24
C SER A 6 -6.10 11.71 -37.67
N CYS A 7 -6.86 10.78 -37.10
CA CYS A 7 -8.02 11.07 -36.26
C CYS A 7 -7.55 11.29 -34.81
N ALA A 8 -7.46 12.55 -34.40
CA ALA A 8 -7.28 12.92 -33.00
C ALA A 8 -8.61 12.74 -32.24
N LEU A 9 -8.63 11.85 -31.24
CA LEU A 9 -9.73 11.75 -30.29
C LEU A 9 -9.56 12.79 -29.16
N PRO A 10 -10.66 13.41 -28.67
CA PRO A 10 -10.56 14.45 -27.65
C PRO A 10 -10.30 13.85 -26.27
N LEU A 11 -9.24 14.34 -25.62
CA LEU A 11 -8.99 14.16 -24.18
C LEU A 11 -10.13 14.82 -23.38
N ARG A 12 -11.08 14.00 -22.89
CA ARG A 12 -12.04 14.45 -21.88
C ARG A 12 -11.43 14.30 -20.48
N LYS A 13 -11.31 15.43 -19.77
CA LYS A 13 -10.98 15.50 -18.35
C LYS A 13 -11.95 14.62 -17.55
N ALA A 14 -11.42 13.70 -16.76
CA ALA A 14 -12.18 12.97 -15.75
C ALA A 14 -12.79 14.01 -14.78
N SER A 15 -14.12 14.12 -14.78
CA SER A 15 -14.85 14.95 -13.82
C SER A 15 -14.90 14.20 -12.50
N PHE A 16 -14.15 14.67 -11.52
CA PHE A 16 -14.32 14.26 -10.13
C PHE A 16 -15.72 14.67 -9.67
N TYR A 17 -16.50 13.70 -9.20
CA TYR A 17 -17.78 13.96 -8.55
C TYR A 17 -17.53 14.76 -7.26
N SER A 18 -17.89 16.04 -7.29
CA SER A 18 -18.05 16.87 -6.09
C SER A 18 -19.20 16.29 -5.26
N VAL A 19 -18.87 15.79 -4.07
CA VAL A 19 -19.87 15.44 -3.06
C VAL A 19 -20.46 16.76 -2.55
N ARG A 20 -21.72 17.04 -2.93
CA ARG A 20 -22.49 18.14 -2.37
C ARG A 20 -22.64 17.93 -0.86
N SER A 21 -22.00 18.80 -0.07
CA SER A 21 -22.30 18.97 1.35
C SER A 21 -23.73 19.49 1.48
N LYS A 22 -24.57 18.75 2.23
CA LYS A 22 -25.88 19.26 2.66
C LYS A 22 -25.63 20.32 3.73
N HIS A 23 -26.09 21.53 3.47
CA HIS A 23 -26.17 22.60 4.46
C HIS A 23 -27.03 22.14 5.66
N PHE A 24 -26.43 22.13 6.84
CA PHE A 24 -27.15 22.21 8.11
C PHE A 24 -27.34 23.69 8.44
N SER A 25 -28.59 24.14 8.51
CA SER A 25 -28.94 25.43 9.10
C SER A 25 -28.83 25.32 10.62
N ILE A 26 -27.92 26.08 11.22
CA ILE A 26 -27.91 26.35 12.66
C ILE A 26 -28.53 27.74 12.83
N GLY A 27 -29.76 27.75 13.33
CA GLY A 27 -30.42 28.94 13.85
C GLY A 27 -30.02 29.16 15.32
N GLU A 28 -29.45 30.34 15.56
CA GLU A 28 -29.60 31.22 16.72
C GLU A 28 -29.73 30.62 18.13
N LEU A 29 -28.74 30.93 18.98
CA LEU A 29 -28.97 31.50 20.31
C LEU A 29 -27.72 32.27 20.79
N LEU A 30 -27.83 33.60 20.75
CA LEU A 30 -27.56 34.61 21.81
C LEU A 30 -26.66 34.12 22.99
N SER A 31 -25.64 34.81 23.52
CA SER A 31 -25.33 36.24 23.55
C SER A 31 -24.05 36.50 24.36
N LYS A 32 -23.13 37.33 23.82
CA LYS A 32 -22.27 38.37 24.48
C LYS A 32 -21.26 37.98 25.61
N PRO A 33 -20.29 38.86 25.97
CA PRO A 33 -19.36 39.63 25.13
C PRO A 33 -17.90 39.69 25.69
N ASP A 34 -17.03 40.34 24.93
CA ASP A 34 -15.82 41.09 25.33
C ASP A 34 -14.68 40.42 26.11
N CYS A 35 -13.50 40.33 25.46
CA CYS A 35 -12.33 40.98 26.05
C CYS A 35 -11.26 41.33 25.01
N LEU A 36 -10.91 42.61 25.03
CA LEU A 36 -9.97 43.34 24.18
C LEU A 36 -8.50 43.06 24.55
N LEU A 37 -7.63 43.34 23.57
CA LEU A 37 -6.31 43.99 23.72
C LEU A 37 -5.17 43.22 24.44
N ARG A 38 -4.12 42.84 23.68
CA ARG A 38 -2.86 43.61 23.55
C ARG A 38 -1.71 42.77 22.98
N ARG A 39 -1.14 43.27 21.88
CA ARG A 39 0.24 42.98 21.46
C ARG A 39 1.21 43.65 22.43
N ARG A 40 2.21 42.93 22.94
CA ARG A 40 3.52 43.51 23.31
C ARG A 40 4.64 42.52 22.99
N ARG A 41 5.58 43.01 22.17
CA ARG A 41 6.93 42.49 22.03
C ARG A 41 7.69 42.77 23.33
N ILE A 42 8.40 41.78 23.86
CA ILE A 42 9.50 41.97 24.78
C ILE A 42 10.68 41.18 24.24
N LEU A 43 11.70 41.92 23.81
CA LEU A 43 13.07 41.46 23.64
C LEU A 43 13.67 41.30 25.04
N CYS A 44 14.25 40.14 25.34
CA CYS A 44 15.16 40.01 26.46
C CYS A 44 16.41 39.26 26.01
N ARG A 45 17.52 39.99 25.98
CA ARG A 45 18.88 39.46 26.01
C ARG A 45 19.09 38.80 27.37
N ILE A 46 19.58 37.56 27.41
CA ILE A 46 20.41 37.09 28.52
C ILE A 46 21.63 36.38 27.93
N SER A 47 22.76 36.81 28.48
CA SER A 47 24.15 36.43 28.26
C SER A 47 24.45 35.00 28.69
N ALA A 48 25.50 34.48 28.05
CA ALA A 48 26.12 33.18 28.27
C ALA A 48 26.47 32.90 29.75
N SER A 49 26.33 31.64 30.13
CA SER A 49 27.10 31.02 31.21
C SER A 49 27.54 29.65 30.72
N ALA A 50 28.86 29.45 30.71
CA ALA A 50 29.50 28.21 30.34
C ALA A 50 29.41 27.21 31.49
N VAL A 51 28.95 25.99 31.19
CA VAL A 51 29.25 24.79 31.97
C VAL A 51 29.68 23.72 30.98
N SER A 52 30.89 23.23 31.22
CA SER A 52 31.52 22.07 30.59
C SER A 52 30.73 20.80 30.85
N MET A 53 30.54 19.97 29.83
CA MET A 53 31.11 18.63 29.72
C MET A 53 30.71 18.10 28.35
N GLU A 54 31.69 17.53 27.67
CA GLU A 54 31.52 16.84 26.40
C GLU A 54 30.52 15.68 26.55
N GLU A 55 29.24 15.94 26.35
CA GLU A 55 28.40 14.93 25.71
C GLU A 55 28.69 15.05 24.21
N ARG A 56 29.72 14.31 23.78
CA ARG A 56 29.72 13.78 22.43
C ARG A 56 28.55 12.80 22.35
N THR A 57 27.34 13.34 22.23
CA THR A 57 26.26 12.59 21.59
C THR A 57 26.86 12.07 20.29
N PRO A 58 26.83 10.75 20.06
CA PRO A 58 27.36 10.21 18.82
C PRO A 58 26.68 10.98 17.68
N ILE A 59 27.49 11.57 16.81
CA ILE A 59 27.00 12.13 15.55
C ILE A 59 26.54 10.93 14.73
N VAL A 60 25.29 10.53 14.94
CA VAL A 60 24.57 9.63 14.05
C VAL A 60 24.20 10.47 12.83
N PRO A 61 24.59 10.12 11.59
CA PRO A 61 24.14 10.83 10.40
C PRO A 61 22.60 10.89 10.36
N THR A 62 22.06 12.09 10.28
CA THR A 62 20.65 12.46 10.54
C THR A 62 19.67 12.20 9.39
N TRP A 63 20.08 11.67 8.24
CA TRP A 63 19.32 11.85 7.00
C TRP A 63 18.38 10.73 6.55
N ALA A 64 18.01 9.80 7.43
CA ALA A 64 16.74 9.13 7.24
C ALA A 64 16.19 8.61 8.57
N LYS A 65 15.78 9.49 9.49
CA LYS A 65 14.70 9.06 10.42
C LYS A 65 13.60 8.43 9.55
N PRO A 66 13.00 7.30 9.95
CA PRO A 66 11.92 6.70 9.16
C PRO A 66 10.95 7.80 8.75
N LEU A 67 10.53 7.81 7.49
CA LEU A 67 9.65 8.83 6.94
C LEU A 67 8.26 8.63 7.56
N VAL A 68 8.04 9.00 8.82
CA VAL A 68 6.78 8.78 9.54
C VAL A 68 5.71 9.79 9.05
N CYS A 69 4.49 9.34 8.73
CA CYS A 69 3.38 10.27 8.40
C CYS A 69 3.10 11.14 9.63
N SER A 70 3.09 12.46 9.45
CA SER A 70 2.75 13.44 10.50
C SER A 70 1.26 13.51 10.84
N GLY A 71 0.42 12.72 10.15
CA GLY A 71 -1.03 12.67 10.34
C GLY A 71 -1.81 13.82 9.70
N ASN A 72 -1.12 14.81 9.11
CA ASN A 72 -1.75 16.02 8.60
C ASN A 72 -2.01 15.92 7.09
N VAL A 73 -3.26 15.61 6.74
CA VAL A 73 -3.94 15.92 5.45
C VAL A 73 -3.59 15.06 4.22
N SER A 74 -2.35 14.61 3.99
CA SER A 74 -2.02 13.84 2.77
C SER A 74 -2.31 12.34 2.85
N CYS A 75 -2.66 11.83 4.04
CA CYS A 75 -2.89 10.40 4.27
C CYS A 75 -4.34 9.99 3.87
N CYS A 76 -5.19 10.92 3.42
CA CYS A 76 -6.63 10.74 3.12
C CYS A 76 -6.92 10.02 1.79
N ASP A 77 -6.08 10.19 0.78
CA ASP A 77 -6.32 9.61 -0.55
C ASP A 77 -5.73 8.20 -0.71
N GLY A 78 -5.26 7.59 0.40
CA GLY A 78 -4.67 6.25 0.41
C GLY A 78 -3.28 6.16 -0.20
N GLU A 79 -2.79 7.26 -0.77
CA GLU A 79 -1.50 7.29 -1.45
C GLU A 79 -0.31 7.67 -0.57
N CYS A 80 -0.44 7.46 0.75
CA CYS A 80 0.64 7.83 1.65
C CYS A 80 1.80 6.85 1.58
N GLU A 81 2.93 7.32 1.04
CA GLU A 81 4.16 6.55 0.98
C GLU A 81 5.05 6.65 2.24
N TYR A 82 4.56 7.31 3.29
CA TYR A 82 5.24 7.42 4.59
C TYR A 82 5.00 6.15 5.43
N LEU A 83 5.83 5.95 6.46
CA LEU A 83 5.70 4.92 7.46
C LEU A 83 4.51 5.22 8.36
N HIS A 84 3.63 4.23 8.49
CA HIS A 84 2.55 4.21 9.45
C HIS A 84 2.72 3.00 10.35
N LEU A 85 2.87 3.27 11.65
CA LEU A 85 2.96 2.23 12.67
C LEU A 85 1.58 1.99 13.28
N SER A 86 1.24 0.72 13.50
CA SER A 86 0.10 0.33 14.33
C SER A 86 0.27 0.82 15.77
N LYS A 87 -0.79 0.73 16.58
CA LYS A 87 -0.70 1.10 17.99
C LYS A 87 0.31 0.21 18.72
N GLU A 88 0.27 -1.09 18.44
CA GLU A 88 1.14 -2.12 19.01
C GLU A 88 2.60 -1.83 18.64
N GLN A 89 2.89 -1.57 17.37
CA GLN A 89 4.24 -1.25 16.88
C GLN A 89 4.85 0.02 17.52
N ARG A 90 4.03 0.94 18.05
CA ARG A 90 4.52 2.13 18.76
C ARG A 90 4.82 1.85 20.23
N MET A 91 4.16 0.86 20.80
CA MET A 91 4.22 0.55 22.23
C MET A 91 5.19 -0.58 22.54
N GLU A 92 5.37 -1.52 21.61
CA GLU A 92 6.21 -2.69 21.80
C GLU A 92 7.68 -2.36 21.46
N PRO A 93 8.63 -2.71 22.34
CA PRO A 93 10.04 -2.58 22.02
C PRO A 93 10.38 -3.54 20.87
N CYS A 94 11.05 -3.03 19.84
CA CYS A 94 11.59 -3.83 18.75
C CYS A 94 13.11 -3.72 18.72
N VAL A 95 13.78 -4.78 18.28
CA VAL A 95 15.24 -4.82 18.11
C VAL A 95 15.62 -4.64 16.64
N SER A 96 16.81 -4.14 16.37
CA SER A 96 17.36 -4.15 15.01
C SER A 96 17.64 -5.61 14.59
N PRO A 97 17.38 -5.99 13.33
CA PRO A 97 17.79 -7.29 12.80
C PRO A 97 19.32 -7.51 12.95
N PRO A 98 19.79 -8.66 13.46
CA PRO A 98 21.21 -8.89 13.74
C PRO A 98 22.08 -8.95 12.47
N ASP A 99 21.55 -9.52 11.39
CA ASP A 99 22.26 -9.69 10.11
C ASP A 99 21.98 -8.54 9.12
N GLY A 100 21.42 -7.43 9.62
CA GLY A 100 20.87 -6.37 8.78
C GLY A 100 19.42 -6.64 8.34
N GLY A 101 18.74 -5.57 7.96
CA GLY A 101 17.33 -5.62 7.59
C GLY A 101 17.12 -6.10 6.16
N LYS A 102 16.21 -7.06 5.97
CA LYS A 102 15.75 -7.53 4.65
C LYS A 102 14.91 -6.47 3.91
N LEU A 103 15.08 -6.35 2.61
CA LEU A 103 14.18 -5.67 1.69
C LEU A 103 13.21 -6.68 1.05
N VAL A 104 11.94 -6.57 1.39
CA VAL A 104 10.86 -7.42 0.88
C VAL A 104 9.90 -6.60 0.03
N ILE A 105 9.68 -7.02 -1.21
CA ILE A 105 8.75 -6.40 -2.15
C ILE A 105 7.50 -7.28 -2.28
N CYS A 106 6.35 -6.73 -1.87
CA CYS A 106 5.03 -7.23 -2.18
C CYS A 106 4.58 -6.62 -3.51
N ALA A 107 4.85 -7.33 -4.59
CA ALA A 107 4.37 -7.01 -5.91
C ALA A 107 3.00 -7.66 -6.15
N GLY A 108 2.27 -7.08 -7.08
CA GLY A 108 0.95 -7.55 -7.41
C GLY A 108 0.17 -6.41 -7.99
N PRO A 109 -0.32 -6.54 -9.22
CA PRO A 109 -1.18 -5.51 -9.75
C PRO A 109 -2.41 -5.32 -8.85
N GLU A 110 -3.03 -4.16 -8.94
CA GLU A 110 -4.18 -3.84 -8.11
C GLU A 110 -5.29 -4.91 -8.24
N ARG A 111 -5.98 -5.19 -7.12
CA ARG A 111 -7.09 -6.18 -7.03
C ARG A 111 -6.69 -7.66 -7.16
N SER A 112 -5.40 -8.00 -7.21
CA SER A 112 -4.90 -9.38 -7.25
C SER A 112 -4.75 -10.09 -5.89
N GLY A 113 -5.04 -9.42 -4.76
CA GLY A 113 -4.73 -9.96 -3.42
C GLY A 113 -3.46 -9.37 -2.79
N SER A 114 -2.82 -8.41 -3.45
CA SER A 114 -1.64 -7.69 -2.94
C SER A 114 -1.79 -7.07 -1.54
N THR A 115 -3.01 -6.75 -1.09
CA THR A 115 -3.24 -6.28 0.30
C THR A 115 -3.21 -7.42 1.32
N TRP A 116 -3.68 -8.62 0.96
CA TRP A 116 -3.52 -9.81 1.79
C TRP A 116 -2.04 -10.15 1.91
N LEU A 117 -1.31 -10.20 0.79
CA LEU A 117 0.12 -10.52 0.76
C LEU A 117 0.93 -9.56 1.63
N PHE A 118 0.67 -8.26 1.49
CA PHE A 118 1.33 -7.24 2.29
C PHE A 118 1.13 -7.46 3.79
N ASN A 119 -0.10 -7.74 4.25
CA ASN A 119 -0.35 -7.96 5.67
C ASN A 119 0.19 -9.31 6.16
N ALA A 120 0.18 -10.34 5.33
CA ALA A 120 0.79 -11.64 5.64
C ALA A 120 2.29 -11.48 5.93
N LEU A 121 3.03 -10.88 5.01
CA LEU A 121 4.46 -10.62 5.17
C LEU A 121 4.73 -9.66 6.33
N ARG A 122 3.91 -8.61 6.50
CA ARG A 122 4.06 -7.68 7.63
C ARG A 122 3.93 -8.40 8.96
N PHE A 123 2.91 -9.25 9.14
CA PHE A 123 2.71 -9.97 10.39
C PHE A 123 3.80 -11.03 10.63
N LEU A 124 4.23 -11.76 9.60
CA LEU A 124 5.37 -12.69 9.73
C LEU A 124 6.63 -11.97 10.19
N LEU A 125 6.96 -10.83 9.58
CA LEU A 125 8.11 -10.01 9.99
C LEU A 125 7.95 -9.46 11.41
N GLU A 126 6.77 -8.96 11.79
CA GLU A 126 6.50 -8.45 13.14
C GLU A 126 6.69 -9.52 14.23
N THR A 127 6.31 -10.77 13.97
CA THR A 127 6.45 -11.86 14.97
C THR A 127 7.89 -12.21 15.34
N THR A 128 8.88 -11.72 14.58
CA THR A 128 10.30 -11.86 14.93
C THR A 128 10.71 -10.98 16.11
N GLY A 129 9.89 -10.00 16.52
CA GLY A 129 10.27 -8.94 17.47
C GLY A 129 11.26 -7.93 16.90
N GLN A 130 11.61 -8.05 15.62
CA GLN A 130 12.53 -7.15 14.94
C GLN A 130 11.80 -5.95 14.35
N ARG A 131 12.52 -4.86 14.13
CA ARG A 131 11.97 -3.64 13.56
C ARG A 131 11.53 -3.86 12.12
N VAL A 132 10.28 -3.49 11.81
CA VAL A 132 9.69 -3.55 10.48
C VAL A 132 9.20 -2.17 10.06
N HIS A 133 9.67 -1.68 8.91
CA HIS A 133 9.16 -0.48 8.27
C HIS A 133 8.41 -0.85 7.00
N SER A 134 7.09 -0.72 7.03
CA SER A 134 6.24 -1.07 5.91
C SER A 134 5.73 0.17 5.17
N TYR A 135 5.82 0.15 3.84
CA TYR A 135 5.47 1.26 2.95
C TYR A 135 4.57 0.79 1.81
N TRP A 136 3.78 1.71 1.28
CA TRP A 136 3.18 1.58 -0.05
C TRP A 136 3.87 2.60 -0.95
N ILE A 137 4.40 2.17 -2.08
CA ILE A 137 5.13 3.03 -3.01
C ILE A 137 4.52 2.83 -4.38
N ASN A 138 3.98 3.90 -4.97
CA ASN A 138 3.28 3.80 -6.25
C ASN A 138 4.26 3.62 -7.41
N HIS A 139 5.33 4.42 -7.41
CA HIS A 139 6.43 4.35 -8.36
C HIS A 139 7.71 4.02 -7.62
N LEU A 140 8.16 2.77 -7.70
CA LEU A 140 9.33 2.29 -6.97
C LEU A 140 10.62 2.79 -7.64
N THR A 141 11.51 3.39 -6.86
CA THR A 141 12.82 3.84 -7.35
C THR A 141 13.90 3.49 -6.32
N GLN A 142 15.14 3.36 -6.77
CA GLN A 142 16.27 3.10 -5.88
C GLN A 142 16.43 4.21 -4.83
N SER A 143 16.21 5.47 -5.24
CA SER A 143 16.28 6.63 -4.34
C SER A 143 15.22 6.59 -3.24
N LYS A 144 13.99 6.18 -3.56
CA LYS A 144 12.90 6.01 -2.58
C LYS A 144 13.20 4.90 -1.57
N LEU A 145 13.86 3.82 -2.00
CA LEU A 145 14.30 2.74 -1.11
C LEU A 145 15.38 3.23 -0.14
N ILE A 146 16.39 3.94 -0.65
CA ILE A 146 17.48 4.51 0.16
C ILE A 146 16.93 5.49 1.22
N GLN A 147 16.01 6.38 0.82
CA GLN A 147 15.36 7.33 1.74
C GLN A 147 14.59 6.64 2.88
N ARG A 148 14.16 5.39 2.69
CA ARG A 148 13.43 4.59 3.69
C ARG A 148 14.34 3.69 4.52
N GLY A 149 15.65 3.75 4.27
CA GLY A 149 16.69 3.10 5.04
C GLY A 149 17.25 1.82 4.45
N TYR A 150 17.02 1.56 3.16
CA TYR A 150 17.65 0.42 2.48
C TYR A 150 19.18 0.54 2.54
N LYS A 151 19.87 -0.56 2.83
CA LYS A 151 21.33 -0.66 3.08
C LYS A 151 21.84 0.04 4.35
N ARG A 152 20.97 0.40 5.31
CA ARG A 152 21.42 0.88 6.63
C ARG A 152 21.83 -0.27 7.53
N THR A 153 22.95 -0.12 8.23
CA THR A 153 23.52 -1.15 9.10
C THR A 153 23.38 -0.83 10.59
N SER A 154 23.52 0.43 11.01
CA SER A 154 23.59 0.82 12.43
C SER A 154 22.23 0.84 13.15
N ASP A 155 21.12 0.87 12.43
CA ASP A 155 19.75 0.89 12.97
C ASP A 155 18.75 0.22 12.03
N ALA A 156 19.19 -0.87 11.40
CA ALA A 156 18.47 -1.56 10.36
C ALA A 156 17.03 -1.92 10.77
N ALA A 157 16.14 -1.94 9.79
CA ALA A 157 14.80 -2.47 9.89
C ALA A 157 14.55 -3.35 8.68
N HIS A 158 13.71 -4.36 8.81
CA HIS A 158 13.10 -4.96 7.63
C HIS A 158 12.30 -3.88 6.89
N ILE A 159 12.51 -3.75 5.60
CA ILE A 159 11.76 -2.84 4.74
C ILE A 159 10.79 -3.68 3.93
N LEU A 160 9.50 -3.45 4.15
CA LEU A 160 8.44 -4.10 3.40
C LEU A 160 7.79 -3.06 2.47
N VAL A 161 7.81 -3.29 1.17
CA VAL A 161 7.20 -2.38 0.19
C VAL A 161 6.07 -3.07 -0.54
N LYS A 162 4.88 -2.46 -0.52
CA LYS A 162 3.78 -2.80 -1.43
C LYS A 162 3.83 -1.88 -2.65
N THR A 163 3.80 -2.45 -3.85
CA THR A 163 3.73 -1.69 -5.11
C THR A 163 2.86 -2.43 -6.13
N HIS A 164 2.31 -1.68 -7.08
CA HIS A 164 1.46 -2.20 -8.17
C HIS A 164 2.08 -2.04 -9.55
N LYS A 165 2.90 -0.99 -9.74
CA LYS A 165 3.48 -0.64 -11.04
C LYS A 165 4.93 -1.09 -11.12
N TRP A 166 5.32 -1.54 -12.30
CA TRP A 166 6.72 -1.75 -12.61
C TRP A 166 7.44 -0.41 -12.78
N SER A 167 8.74 -0.38 -12.52
CA SER A 167 9.60 0.78 -12.71
C SER A 167 11.00 0.31 -13.09
N GLU A 168 11.60 0.98 -14.07
CA GLU A 168 12.99 0.74 -14.49
C GLU A 168 14.00 1.50 -13.61
N ASP A 169 13.53 2.31 -12.66
CA ASP A 169 14.37 3.20 -11.82
C ASP A 169 14.93 2.50 -10.57
N TRP A 170 14.87 1.17 -10.49
CA TRP A 170 15.40 0.37 -9.39
C TRP A 170 15.89 -1.00 -9.89
N ASP A 171 16.78 -1.62 -9.13
CA ASP A 171 17.35 -2.93 -9.47
C ASP A 171 16.62 -4.05 -8.71
N PRO A 172 15.89 -4.94 -9.37
CA PRO A 172 15.19 -6.05 -8.73
C PRO A 172 16.11 -7.01 -7.94
N THR A 173 17.38 -7.13 -8.36
CA THR A 173 18.36 -7.99 -7.67
C THR A 173 18.78 -7.44 -6.30
N SER A 174 18.41 -6.18 -6.01
CA SER A 174 18.67 -5.52 -4.74
C SER A 174 17.71 -5.96 -3.61
N ALA A 175 16.59 -6.59 -3.96
CA ALA A 175 15.62 -7.10 -2.99
C ALA A 175 15.99 -8.52 -2.53
N ASP A 176 15.89 -8.76 -1.21
CA ASP A 176 16.08 -10.10 -0.64
C ASP A 176 14.92 -11.04 -0.97
N LEU A 177 13.73 -10.46 -1.17
CA LEU A 177 12.53 -11.22 -1.50
C LEU A 177 11.56 -10.37 -2.32
N ILE A 178 11.07 -10.92 -3.42
CA ILE A 178 9.99 -10.36 -4.25
C ILE A 178 8.90 -11.42 -4.32
N VAL A 179 7.73 -11.11 -3.76
CA VAL A 179 6.56 -11.98 -3.86
C VAL A 179 5.51 -11.28 -4.70
N LEU A 180 4.99 -12.00 -5.69
CA LEU A 180 3.94 -11.54 -6.58
C LEU A 180 2.60 -12.18 -6.22
N THR A 181 1.54 -11.38 -6.26
CA THR A 181 0.16 -11.92 -6.29
C THR A 181 -0.40 -11.87 -7.71
N GLU A 182 -0.96 -13.00 -8.15
CA GLU A 182 -1.64 -13.17 -9.45
C GLU A 182 -3.11 -13.50 -9.23
N ARG A 183 -3.99 -13.14 -10.16
CA ARG A 183 -5.43 -13.43 -10.08
C ARG A 183 -5.98 -13.60 -11.48
N ASP A 184 -6.99 -14.45 -11.65
CA ASP A 184 -7.75 -14.53 -12.90
C ASP A 184 -8.21 -13.13 -13.35
N ILE A 185 -7.95 -12.79 -14.61
CA ILE A 185 -8.18 -11.44 -15.15
C ILE A 185 -9.66 -11.03 -15.07
N CYS A 186 -10.58 -11.98 -15.16
CA CYS A 186 -12.01 -11.70 -15.01
C CYS A 186 -12.33 -11.40 -13.54
N GLY A 187 -11.72 -12.13 -12.61
CA GLY A 187 -11.75 -11.83 -11.18
C GLY A 187 -11.25 -10.42 -10.86
N VAL A 188 -10.17 -9.98 -11.50
CA VAL A 188 -9.60 -8.63 -11.38
C VAL A 188 -10.58 -7.58 -11.89
N VAL A 189 -11.05 -7.70 -13.14
CA VAL A 189 -11.96 -6.72 -13.75
C VAL A 189 -13.29 -6.63 -13.01
N ASN A 190 -13.89 -7.77 -12.63
CA ASN A 190 -15.09 -7.79 -11.80
C ASN A 190 -14.85 -7.10 -10.44
N SER A 191 -13.64 -7.18 -9.89
CA SER A 191 -13.28 -6.48 -8.66
C SER A 191 -13.25 -4.96 -8.84
N TYR A 192 -12.71 -4.47 -9.96
CA TYR A 192 -12.72 -3.03 -10.30
C TYR A 192 -14.11 -2.49 -10.60
N ILE A 193 -14.91 -3.19 -11.41
CA ILE A 193 -16.29 -2.81 -11.70
C ILE A 193 -17.08 -2.77 -10.38
N ARG A 194 -16.90 -3.78 -9.53
CA ARG A 194 -17.54 -3.82 -8.22
C ARG A 194 -17.20 -2.59 -7.39
N VAL A 195 -15.95 -2.13 -7.30
CA VAL A 195 -15.63 -0.91 -6.53
C VAL A 195 -15.91 0.40 -7.28
N GLY A 196 -16.24 0.32 -8.58
CA GLY A 196 -16.62 1.46 -9.41
C GLY A 196 -15.44 2.22 -9.98
N TRP A 197 -14.28 1.57 -10.05
CA TRP A 197 -13.06 2.14 -10.61
C TRP A 197 -12.98 1.94 -12.12
N LEU A 198 -13.70 0.96 -12.66
CA LEU A 198 -13.79 0.69 -14.09
C LEU A 198 -15.26 0.61 -14.55
N PRO A 199 -15.60 1.18 -15.73
CA PRO A 199 -16.90 0.94 -16.35
C PRO A 199 -16.97 -0.48 -16.94
N LYS A 200 -18.19 -1.04 -17.04
CA LYS A 200 -18.43 -2.28 -17.79
C LYS A 200 -18.53 -1.98 -19.30
N ASP A 201 -17.40 -1.65 -19.92
CA ASP A 201 -17.26 -1.46 -21.38
C ASP A 201 -16.09 -2.30 -21.89
N MET A 202 -16.38 -3.34 -22.68
CA MET A 202 -15.38 -4.30 -23.13
C MET A 202 -14.22 -3.68 -23.93
N ARG A 203 -14.44 -2.60 -24.69
CA ARG A 203 -13.34 -1.92 -25.41
C ARG A 203 -12.40 -1.25 -24.44
N TYR A 204 -12.94 -0.56 -23.44
CA TYR A 204 -12.15 0.07 -22.40
C TYR A 204 -11.41 -0.97 -21.56
N LEU A 205 -12.10 -2.04 -21.16
CA LEU A 205 -11.53 -3.11 -20.35
C LEU A 205 -10.35 -3.79 -21.08
N LYS A 206 -10.50 -4.15 -22.36
CA LYS A 206 -9.42 -4.72 -23.17
C LYS A 206 -8.21 -3.80 -23.26
N SER A 207 -8.40 -2.50 -23.49
CA SER A 207 -7.27 -1.55 -23.47
C SER A 207 -6.58 -1.50 -22.11
N TYR A 208 -7.35 -1.52 -21.01
CA TYR A 208 -6.82 -1.44 -19.66
C TYR A 208 -6.00 -2.69 -19.28
N ILE A 209 -6.43 -3.89 -19.67
CA ILE A 209 -5.71 -5.12 -19.29
C ILE A 209 -4.34 -5.21 -19.95
N VAL A 210 -4.10 -4.55 -21.09
CA VAL A 210 -2.79 -4.58 -21.77
C VAL A 210 -1.71 -3.96 -20.88
N ASP A 211 -1.96 -2.76 -20.34
CA ASP A 211 -1.02 -2.10 -19.43
C ASP A 211 -0.86 -2.88 -18.12
N TYR A 212 -1.97 -3.44 -17.61
CA TYR A 212 -1.96 -4.31 -16.43
C TYR A 212 -1.06 -5.54 -16.62
N LEU A 213 -1.19 -6.23 -17.76
CA LEU A 213 -0.40 -7.43 -18.07
C LEU A 213 1.07 -7.11 -18.31
N LYS A 214 1.36 -5.96 -18.92
CA LYS A 214 2.74 -5.50 -19.11
C LYS A 214 3.49 -5.40 -17.78
N ASP A 215 2.92 -4.70 -16.80
CA ASP A 215 3.53 -4.58 -15.47
C ASP A 215 3.57 -5.94 -14.74
N HIS A 216 2.50 -6.74 -14.85
CA HIS A 216 2.43 -8.05 -14.22
C HIS A 216 3.51 -9.01 -14.73
N ASN A 217 3.72 -9.07 -16.05
CA ASN A 217 4.72 -9.95 -16.67
C ASN A 217 6.14 -9.55 -16.23
N ARG A 218 6.44 -8.25 -16.13
CA ARG A 218 7.72 -7.79 -15.58
C ARG A 218 7.93 -8.22 -14.14
N TRP A 219 6.91 -8.11 -13.29
CA TRP A 219 7.00 -8.63 -11.93
C TRP A 219 7.18 -10.15 -11.90
N LYS A 220 6.52 -10.87 -12.80
CA LYS A 220 6.58 -12.34 -12.89
C LYS A 220 7.98 -12.83 -13.25
N GLU A 221 8.70 -12.12 -14.11
CA GLU A 221 10.09 -12.41 -14.50
C GLU A 221 11.07 -12.41 -13.31
N VAL A 222 10.80 -11.62 -12.27
CA VAL A 222 11.72 -11.43 -11.13
C VAL A 222 11.17 -11.92 -9.78
N ALA A 223 9.96 -12.50 -9.77
CA ALA A 223 9.33 -12.97 -8.54
C ALA A 223 10.00 -14.24 -8.01
N HIS A 224 10.26 -14.28 -6.71
CA HIS A 224 10.76 -15.46 -6.02
C HIS A 224 9.61 -16.45 -5.70
N LEU A 225 8.40 -15.91 -5.53
CA LEU A 225 7.18 -16.68 -5.31
C LEU A 225 6.00 -15.94 -5.95
N ILE A 226 5.14 -16.71 -6.60
CA ILE A 226 3.85 -16.24 -7.13
C ILE A 226 2.75 -16.91 -6.30
N ILE A 227 1.87 -16.10 -5.71
CA ILE A 227 0.71 -16.55 -4.96
C ILE A 227 -0.53 -16.24 -5.78
N HIS A 228 -1.32 -17.27 -6.10
CA HIS A 228 -2.60 -17.08 -6.76
C HIS A 228 -3.66 -16.62 -5.76
N TYR A 229 -4.41 -15.59 -6.13
CA TYR A 229 -5.53 -15.06 -5.35
C TYR A 229 -6.53 -16.17 -5.00
N GLU A 230 -6.74 -17.10 -5.92
CA GLU A 230 -7.65 -18.21 -5.77
C GLU A 230 -7.22 -19.16 -4.66
N ASP A 231 -5.93 -19.29 -4.36
CA ASP A 231 -5.43 -20.12 -3.25
C ASP A 231 -5.66 -19.46 -1.88
N ILE A 232 -5.54 -18.13 -1.81
CA ILE A 232 -5.76 -17.36 -0.57
C ILE A 232 -7.24 -17.09 -0.29
N ALA A 233 -8.07 -17.05 -1.34
CA ALA A 233 -9.51 -16.83 -1.22
C ALA A 233 -10.29 -18.14 -0.99
N ASP A 234 -9.64 -19.28 -1.13
CA ASP A 234 -10.24 -20.60 -0.97
C ASP A 234 -10.57 -20.92 0.49
N VAL A 235 -11.73 -21.55 0.70
CA VAL A 235 -12.16 -22.05 2.01
C VAL A 235 -11.42 -23.34 2.39
N GLY A 236 -10.81 -24.02 1.41
CA GLY A 236 -10.06 -25.26 1.58
C GLY A 236 -8.73 -25.17 2.33
N GLY A 237 -8.36 -24.00 2.88
CA GLY A 237 -7.17 -23.86 3.73
C GLY A 237 -5.84 -23.73 2.98
N ARG A 238 -5.85 -23.59 1.65
CA ARG A 238 -4.64 -23.34 0.84
C ARG A 238 -3.89 -22.08 1.25
N GLU A 239 -4.58 -21.10 1.84
CA GLU A 239 -3.98 -19.93 2.49
C GLU A 239 -2.82 -20.30 3.45
N LEU A 240 -2.98 -21.37 4.26
CA LEU A 240 -1.94 -21.80 5.20
C LEU A 240 -0.70 -22.35 4.49
N LEU A 241 -0.87 -22.98 3.32
CA LEU A 241 0.25 -23.43 2.50
C LEU A 241 1.03 -22.23 1.96
N CYS A 242 0.33 -21.19 1.49
CA CYS A 242 0.96 -19.94 1.06
C CYS A 242 1.74 -19.27 2.19
N LEU A 243 1.18 -19.22 3.41
CA LEU A 243 1.89 -18.66 4.58
C LEU A 243 3.14 -19.48 4.94
N ASN A 244 3.08 -20.80 4.86
CA ASN A 244 4.25 -21.65 5.08
C ASN A 244 5.34 -21.43 4.02
N GLN A 245 4.96 -21.26 2.74
CA GLN A 245 5.92 -20.93 1.68
C GLN A 245 6.61 -19.59 1.95
N LEU A 246 5.85 -18.56 2.36
CA LEU A 246 6.41 -17.25 2.76
C LEU A 246 7.37 -17.39 3.95
N LEU A 247 6.99 -18.17 4.97
CA LEU A 247 7.82 -18.43 6.13
C LEU A 247 9.17 -19.06 5.75
N ASN A 248 9.13 -20.08 4.88
CA ASN A 248 10.31 -20.78 4.41
C ASN A 248 11.26 -19.85 3.64
N LEU A 249 10.72 -18.98 2.78
CA LEU A 249 11.51 -17.99 2.03
C LEU A 249 12.13 -16.91 2.92
N LEU A 250 11.49 -16.57 4.04
CA LEU A 250 12.06 -15.64 5.02
C LEU A 250 13.13 -16.28 5.91
N HIS A 251 13.29 -17.62 5.85
CA HIS A 251 14.19 -18.41 6.69
C HIS A 251 13.93 -18.25 8.19
N PHE A 252 12.66 -18.18 8.58
CA PHE A 252 12.28 -18.11 9.99
C PHE A 252 12.05 -19.51 10.58
N ASN A 253 12.56 -19.72 11.79
CA ASN A 253 12.38 -20.96 12.54
C ASN A 253 10.92 -21.04 13.00
N SER A 254 10.14 -21.94 12.38
CA SER A 254 8.77 -22.36 12.73
C SER A 254 7.90 -21.29 13.42
N MET A 255 6.96 -20.70 12.71
CA MET A 255 5.95 -19.79 13.26
C MET A 255 4.56 -20.42 13.22
N ASP A 256 3.69 -19.98 14.14
CA ASP A 256 2.27 -20.33 14.12
C ASP A 256 1.56 -19.58 12.97
N VAL A 257 1.60 -20.16 11.78
CA VAL A 257 0.94 -19.60 10.59
C VAL A 257 -0.59 -19.56 10.73
N ALA A 258 -1.19 -20.36 11.63
CA ALA A 258 -2.63 -20.31 11.87
C ALA A 258 -3.01 -19.04 12.62
N SER A 259 -2.22 -18.66 13.64
CA SER A 259 -2.37 -17.38 14.33
C SER A 259 -2.19 -16.18 13.38
N ILE A 260 -1.25 -16.25 12.44
CA ILE A 260 -1.08 -15.22 11.39
C ILE A 260 -2.31 -15.14 10.48
N SER A 261 -2.82 -16.27 9.97
CA SER A 261 -4.04 -16.32 9.14
C SER A 261 -5.23 -15.70 9.89
N GLU A 262 -5.41 -16.05 11.15
CA GLU A 262 -6.48 -15.50 11.99
C GLU A 262 -6.33 -13.99 12.18
N ARG A 263 -5.11 -13.50 12.39
CA ARG A 263 -4.84 -12.06 12.48
C ARG A 263 -5.16 -11.32 11.19
N ILE A 264 -4.91 -11.92 10.02
CA ILE A 264 -5.25 -11.34 8.70
C ILE A 264 -6.77 -11.27 8.50
N LYS A 265 -7.49 -12.34 8.85
CA LYS A 265 -8.95 -12.41 8.74
C LYS A 265 -9.65 -11.37 9.62
N ASN A 266 -9.07 -11.08 10.79
CA ASN A 266 -9.61 -10.14 11.75
C ASN A 266 -9.12 -8.69 11.57
N ILE A 267 -8.43 -8.35 10.47
CA ILE A 267 -8.07 -6.96 10.22
C ILE A 267 -9.35 -6.14 10.01
N PRO A 268 -9.58 -5.08 10.80
CA PRO A 268 -10.78 -4.26 10.66
C PRO A 268 -10.80 -3.56 9.29
N VAL A 269 -11.90 -3.72 8.56
CA VAL A 269 -12.12 -2.98 7.30
C VAL A 269 -12.49 -1.54 7.64
N PRO A 270 -11.75 -0.54 7.13
CA PRO A 270 -12.03 0.84 7.48
C PRO A 270 -13.30 1.34 6.79
N GLN A 271 -14.04 2.23 7.46
CA GLN A 271 -15.35 2.69 6.98
C GLN A 271 -15.27 3.92 6.06
N TYR A 272 -14.39 4.88 6.38
CA TYR A 272 -14.42 6.22 5.77
C TYR A 272 -13.29 6.48 4.77
N GLY A 273 -12.15 5.81 4.94
CA GLY A 273 -10.97 6.00 4.12
C GLY A 273 -10.03 4.82 4.26
N PRO A 274 -8.97 4.76 3.46
CA PRO A 274 -7.99 3.69 3.56
C PRO A 274 -7.28 3.72 4.90
N ASP A 275 -7.09 2.54 5.50
CA ASP A 275 -6.23 2.38 6.67
C ASP A 275 -4.77 2.42 6.19
N PRO A 276 -3.99 3.41 6.62
CA PRO A 276 -2.65 3.58 6.12
C PRO A 276 -1.64 2.57 6.68
N VAL A 277 -1.96 1.82 7.73
CA VAL A 277 -1.13 0.71 8.24
C VAL A 277 -1.39 -0.53 7.42
N THR A 278 -2.65 -0.97 7.35
CA THR A 278 -3.03 -2.24 6.71
C THR A 278 -3.16 -2.12 5.19
N LYS A 279 -3.23 -0.89 4.67
CA LYS A 279 -3.49 -0.56 3.26
C LYS A 279 -4.83 -1.11 2.74
N LEU A 280 -5.75 -1.43 3.66
CA LEU A 280 -7.12 -1.78 3.32
C LEU A 280 -7.91 -0.52 2.97
N TRP A 281 -8.71 -0.58 1.92
CA TRP A 281 -9.67 0.46 1.61
C TRP A 281 -11.06 0.08 2.10
N PRO A 282 -11.95 1.06 2.30
CA PRO A 282 -13.36 0.78 2.41
C PRO A 282 -13.80 -0.06 1.20
N ARG A 283 -14.61 -1.10 1.43
CA ARG A 283 -15.10 -2.01 0.37
C ARG A 283 -14.08 -2.97 -0.25
N HIS A 284 -12.94 -3.19 0.41
CA HIS A 284 -12.01 -4.23 0.01
C HIS A 284 -12.61 -5.64 0.13
N THR A 285 -13.44 -5.89 1.14
CA THR A 285 -14.13 -7.17 1.34
C THR A 285 -15.53 -7.15 0.75
N LYS A 286 -15.97 -8.28 0.18
CA LYS A 286 -17.33 -8.42 -0.38
C LYS A 286 -18.43 -8.19 0.67
N GLU A 287 -18.17 -8.60 1.91
CA GLU A 287 -19.15 -8.56 3.01
C GLU A 287 -19.49 -7.14 3.48
N SER A 288 -18.55 -6.20 3.30
CA SER A 288 -18.71 -4.83 3.78
C SER A 288 -19.79 -4.03 3.03
N ASP A 289 -20.35 -4.54 1.93
CA ASP A 289 -21.28 -3.77 1.10
C ASP A 289 -22.53 -4.54 0.67
N LYS A 290 -23.53 -4.62 1.58
CA LYS A 290 -24.85 -5.24 1.33
C LYS A 290 -25.60 -4.62 0.15
N ASN A 291 -25.28 -3.38 -0.22
CA ASN A 291 -25.93 -2.65 -1.32
C ASN A 291 -25.34 -2.96 -2.71
N PHE A 292 -24.22 -3.70 -2.78
CA PHE A 292 -23.49 -3.91 -4.04
C PHE A 292 -23.78 -5.23 -4.73
N ALA A 293 -24.60 -6.10 -4.14
CA ALA A 293 -25.08 -7.34 -4.78
C ALA A 293 -25.81 -7.10 -6.12
N ARG A 294 -26.10 -5.84 -6.48
CA ARG A 294 -26.75 -5.42 -7.73
C ARG A 294 -25.80 -4.84 -8.78
N ARG A 295 -24.49 -4.76 -8.53
CA ARG A 295 -23.57 -4.25 -9.56
C ARG A 295 -23.36 -5.27 -10.67
N PRO A 296 -23.27 -4.82 -11.94
CA PRO A 296 -23.07 -5.73 -13.04
C PRO A 296 -21.72 -6.43 -12.92
N SER A 297 -21.70 -7.74 -13.15
CA SER A 297 -20.49 -8.51 -13.40
C SER A 297 -20.35 -8.78 -14.90
N LEU A 298 -19.15 -9.13 -15.34
CA LEU A 298 -18.97 -9.76 -16.64
C LEU A 298 -19.75 -11.08 -16.70
N SER A 299 -20.34 -11.35 -17.85
CA SER A 299 -20.87 -12.66 -18.23
C SER A 299 -19.74 -13.62 -18.57
N GLU A 300 -20.02 -14.93 -18.64
CA GLU A 300 -19.01 -15.93 -19.03
C GLU A 300 -18.45 -15.70 -20.44
N GLU A 301 -19.26 -15.21 -21.37
CA GLU A 301 -18.81 -14.86 -22.71
C GLU A 301 -17.85 -13.67 -22.70
N GLU A 302 -18.16 -12.61 -21.94
CA GLU A 302 -17.27 -11.46 -21.75
C GLU A 302 -15.96 -11.88 -21.05
N CYS A 303 -16.04 -12.79 -20.07
CA CYS A 303 -14.88 -13.36 -19.41
C CYS A 303 -13.98 -14.14 -20.39
N ARG A 304 -14.57 -14.98 -21.24
CA ARG A 304 -13.85 -15.73 -22.27
C ARG A 304 -13.17 -14.78 -23.26
N ASP A 305 -13.90 -13.80 -23.78
CA ASP A 305 -13.37 -12.79 -24.72
C ASP A 305 -12.20 -11.99 -24.10
N LEU A 306 -12.30 -11.66 -22.81
CA LEU A 306 -11.21 -10.96 -22.10
C LEU A 306 -9.97 -11.85 -21.94
N ARG A 307 -10.14 -13.13 -21.61
CA ARG A 307 -9.03 -14.10 -21.47
C ARG A 307 -8.35 -14.35 -22.82
N GLU A 308 -9.11 -14.55 -23.89
CA GLU A 308 -8.57 -14.71 -25.24
C GLU A 308 -7.76 -13.49 -25.68
N HIS A 309 -8.23 -12.29 -25.35
CA HIS A 309 -7.46 -11.08 -25.59
C HIS A 309 -6.18 -11.03 -24.74
N ALA A 310 -6.24 -11.40 -23.47
CA ALA A 310 -5.08 -11.41 -22.56
C ALA A 310 -3.96 -12.34 -23.03
N ILE A 311 -4.29 -13.51 -23.58
CA ILE A 311 -3.32 -14.49 -24.10
C ILE A 311 -2.40 -13.88 -25.17
N GLN A 312 -2.85 -12.87 -25.92
CA GLN A 312 -2.06 -12.22 -26.96
C GLN A 312 -0.90 -11.36 -26.39
N PHE A 313 -0.88 -11.12 -25.08
CA PHE A 313 0.09 -10.26 -24.40
C PHE A 313 0.88 -10.99 -23.30
N MET A 314 0.65 -12.29 -23.13
CA MET A 314 1.42 -13.17 -22.24
C MET A 314 2.54 -13.85 -23.03
#